data_AF-A0A2T4WF65-F1
#
_entry.id   AF-A0A2T4WF65-F1
#
_cell.length_a   1.000
_cell.length_b   1.000
_cell.length_c   1.000
_cell.angle_alpha   90.00
_cell.angle_beta   90.00
_cell.angle_gamma   90.00
#
_symmetry.space_group_name_H-M   'P 1'
#
loop_
_entity.id
_entity.type
_entity.pdbx_description
1 polymer ?
#
loop_
_entity_poly.entity_id
_entity_poly.type
_entity_poly.pdbx_seq_one_letter_code
_entity_poly.pdbx_strand_id
1 'polypeptide(L)'
;MNKVTPIIRLAGPVSAILTAAFGGFLPQYWLLGVALWMLIWWITETVHLGVTALLPLVLFPALEIAGAKSLAAYYAHPLVYLFFGGFVLALALEKTGLHYRIALWILRKTGTKDHQLLAGFMLATAFMSMWISNTATAIMMLPIATSVVAVLEPQQREKLSRPILLSVAWAANIGGMATLIGTPPNMIFAGFMSEQLNKQIGFVEWLPIGLSASILLGLVAYAILKRGLVRSDLSLEEERRTQDWLREEWGRLGALSSAQRRVAAIFTLTAVLWIIRPYLGKWLPFVQWSDTGIALVAALLLFSVTDGVKDSLLKWEDTKALPWGILLLFGGGLALAGTLQGSPWFVLLGEQLQSLQGIPFAAWLFVMALLGVFATELLSNMALVSALLPLVYSLALALGLDFYTLSLPLVLGASCAFMLPMATPPNAIVFSTGNLSMPYMIYRGVALNLLSVVLLFALTLLYQFMG
;
A
#
# COMPACT_ATOMS: atom_id res chain seq x y z
N MET A 1 14.67 -0.42 19.26
CA MET A 1 15.83 -1.27 18.91
C MET A 1 16.38 -0.80 17.58
N ASN A 2 17.64 -0.38 17.51
CA ASN A 2 18.30 -0.10 16.22
C ASN A 2 18.38 -1.41 15.44
N LYS A 3 17.52 -1.62 14.44
CA LYS A 3 17.49 -2.79 13.55
C LYS A 3 18.74 -2.92 12.65
N VAL A 4 19.78 -2.11 12.90
CA VAL A 4 20.87 -1.85 11.96
C VAL A 4 22.20 -2.02 12.68
N THR A 5 22.55 -3.25 13.03
CA THR A 5 23.94 -3.57 13.42
C THR A 5 24.73 -3.93 12.16
N PRO A 6 26.04 -3.60 12.11
CA PRO A 6 26.91 -4.01 11.00
C PRO A 6 26.90 -5.54 10.80
N ILE A 7 26.67 -6.30 11.87
CA ILE A 7 26.51 -7.76 11.84
C ILE A 7 25.33 -8.18 10.95
N ILE A 8 24.16 -7.56 11.13
CA ILE A 8 22.97 -7.88 10.31
C ILE A 8 23.18 -7.47 8.85
N ARG A 9 23.91 -6.38 8.59
CA ARG A 9 24.27 -5.98 7.22
C ARG A 9 25.14 -7.03 6.53
N LEU A 10 26.13 -7.57 7.25
CA LEU A 10 27.02 -8.61 6.73
C LEU A 10 26.34 -9.98 6.59
N ALA A 11 25.29 -10.26 7.35
CA ALA A 11 24.55 -11.52 7.26
C ALA A 11 24.03 -11.80 5.84
N GLY A 12 23.63 -10.78 5.09
CA GLY A 12 23.21 -10.89 3.69
C GLY A 12 24.29 -11.48 2.77
N PRO A 13 25.40 -10.76 2.49
CA PRO A 13 26.47 -11.26 1.63
C PRO A 13 27.12 -12.54 2.17
N VAL A 14 27.26 -12.69 3.50
CA VAL A 14 27.78 -13.93 4.09
C VAL A 14 26.86 -15.11 3.78
N SER A 15 25.54 -14.95 3.94
CA SER A 15 24.59 -16.01 3.56
C SER A 15 24.69 -16.35 2.09
N ALA A 16 24.86 -15.37 1.21
CA ALA A 16 25.00 -15.60 -0.22
C ALA A 16 26.22 -16.43 -0.56
N ILE A 17 27.37 -16.08 0.02
CA ILE A 17 28.64 -16.80 -0.19
C ILE A 17 28.55 -18.21 0.38
N LEU A 18 27.96 -18.40 1.57
CA LEU A 18 27.80 -19.71 2.18
C LEU A 18 26.88 -20.62 1.34
N THR A 19 25.76 -20.10 0.84
CA THR A 19 24.86 -20.84 -0.05
C THR A 19 25.54 -21.20 -1.37
N ALA A 20 26.30 -20.28 -1.95
CA ALA A 20 27.09 -20.55 -3.15
C ALA A 20 28.15 -21.62 -2.91
N ALA A 21 28.90 -21.53 -1.80
CA ALA A 21 29.93 -22.50 -1.43
C ALA A 21 29.34 -23.90 -1.25
N PHE A 22 28.17 -24.03 -0.63
CA PHE A 22 27.46 -25.30 -0.46
C PHE A 22 27.15 -25.98 -1.81
N GLY A 23 26.90 -25.19 -2.86
CA GLY A 23 26.64 -25.67 -4.21
C GLY A 23 27.82 -25.63 -5.16
N GLY A 24 29.05 -25.53 -4.66
CA GLY A 24 30.26 -25.47 -5.49
C GLY A 24 30.34 -24.23 -6.40
N PHE A 25 29.74 -23.12 -5.97
CA PHE A 25 29.70 -21.84 -6.68
C PHE A 25 29.01 -21.84 -8.04
N LEU A 26 28.12 -22.83 -8.28
CA LEU A 26 27.32 -22.86 -9.50
C LEU A 26 26.31 -21.68 -9.54
N PRO A 27 25.98 -21.14 -10.73
CA PRO A 27 25.09 -19.97 -10.86
C PRO A 27 23.74 -20.13 -10.15
N GLN A 28 23.14 -21.32 -10.16
CA GLN A 28 21.87 -21.55 -9.47
C GLN A 28 21.97 -21.41 -7.95
N TYR A 29 23.10 -21.72 -7.33
CA TYR A 29 23.28 -21.53 -5.88
C TYR A 29 23.60 -20.08 -5.53
N TRP A 30 24.29 -19.37 -6.43
CA TRP A 30 24.42 -17.92 -6.32
C TRP A 30 23.07 -17.22 -6.38
N LEU A 31 22.16 -17.68 -7.24
CA LEU A 31 20.78 -17.17 -7.30
C LEU A 31 20.07 -17.30 -5.95
N LEU A 32 20.09 -18.49 -5.33
CA LEU A 32 19.53 -18.66 -3.98
C LEU A 32 20.25 -17.80 -2.94
N GLY A 33 21.57 -17.71 -3.02
CA GLY A 33 22.37 -16.93 -2.10
C GLY A 33 22.01 -15.43 -2.16
N VAL A 34 21.89 -14.88 -3.36
CA VAL A 34 21.46 -13.48 -3.56
C VAL A 34 20.00 -13.30 -3.18
N ALA A 35 19.12 -14.29 -3.43
CA ALA A 35 17.74 -14.26 -2.95
C ALA A 35 17.67 -14.17 -1.42
N LEU A 36 18.44 -15.01 -0.71
CA LEU A 36 18.54 -14.99 0.76
C LEU A 36 19.11 -13.66 1.27
N TRP A 37 20.13 -13.13 0.60
CA TRP A 37 20.65 -11.79 0.91
C TRP A 37 19.54 -10.74 0.81
N MET A 38 18.82 -10.69 -0.32
CA MET A 38 17.72 -9.76 -0.51
C MET A 38 16.64 -9.92 0.56
N LEU A 39 16.24 -11.15 0.88
CA LEU A 39 15.26 -11.45 1.91
C LEU A 39 15.70 -10.97 3.29
N ILE A 40 16.94 -11.27 3.70
CA ILE A 40 17.49 -10.81 4.99
C ILE A 40 17.46 -9.29 5.06
N TRP A 41 17.91 -8.60 4.00
CA TRP A 41 17.93 -7.14 3.97
C TRP A 41 16.53 -6.52 3.92
N TRP A 42 15.57 -7.10 3.21
CA TRP A 42 14.19 -6.61 3.17
C TRP A 42 13.43 -6.85 4.46
N ILE A 43 13.62 -7.99 5.11
CA ILE A 43 12.99 -8.33 6.40
C ILE A 43 13.55 -7.47 7.53
N THR A 44 14.87 -7.31 7.56
CA THR A 44 15.54 -6.55 8.63
C THR A 44 15.54 -5.05 8.39
N GLU A 45 15.30 -4.62 7.14
CA GLU A 45 15.41 -3.23 6.67
C GLU A 45 16.75 -2.58 7.03
N THR A 46 17.82 -3.38 7.13
CA THR A 46 19.15 -2.91 7.50
C THR A 46 19.82 -2.06 6.41
N VAL A 47 19.37 -2.26 5.16
CA VAL A 47 19.67 -1.49 3.96
C VAL A 47 18.35 -1.06 3.32
N HIS A 48 18.32 0.14 2.75
CA HIS A 48 17.12 0.69 2.12
C HIS A 48 16.58 -0.25 1.03
N LEU A 49 15.27 -0.51 1.02
CA LEU A 49 14.63 -1.52 0.16
C LEU A 49 14.99 -1.37 -1.33
N GLY A 50 15.02 -0.14 -1.83
CA GLY A 50 15.40 0.16 -3.21
C GLY A 50 16.88 -0.10 -3.52
N VAL A 51 17.78 0.00 -2.54
CA VAL A 51 19.21 -0.32 -2.73
C VAL A 51 19.38 -1.83 -2.80
N THR A 52 18.73 -2.58 -1.90
CA THR A 52 18.67 -4.05 -1.96
C THR A 52 18.11 -4.52 -3.30
N ALA A 53 17.10 -3.83 -3.81
CA ALA A 53 16.49 -4.14 -5.10
C ALA A 53 17.40 -3.90 -6.31
N LEU A 54 18.55 -3.25 -6.17
CA LEU A 54 19.54 -3.11 -7.25
C LEU A 54 20.52 -4.29 -7.31
N LEU A 55 20.55 -5.16 -6.27
CA LEU A 55 21.46 -6.31 -6.23
C LEU A 55 21.34 -7.22 -7.48
N PRO A 56 20.14 -7.57 -7.99
CA PRO A 56 20.03 -8.37 -9.21
C PRO A 56 20.75 -7.76 -10.42
N LEU A 57 20.62 -6.44 -10.64
CA LEU A 57 21.26 -5.77 -11.79
C LEU A 57 22.79 -5.87 -11.78
N VAL A 58 23.40 -5.93 -10.60
CA VAL A 58 24.85 -5.99 -10.45
C VAL A 58 25.33 -7.44 -10.37
N LEU A 59 24.71 -8.24 -9.50
CA LEU A 59 25.21 -9.56 -9.14
C LEU A 59 24.80 -10.64 -10.15
N PHE A 60 23.60 -10.58 -10.73
CA PHE A 60 23.17 -11.66 -11.64
C PHE A 60 24.01 -11.72 -12.92
N PRO A 61 24.39 -10.59 -13.56
CA PRO A 61 25.33 -10.63 -14.69
C PRO A 61 26.74 -11.05 -14.25
N ALA A 62 27.23 -10.54 -13.12
CA ALA A 62 28.58 -10.82 -12.64
C ALA A 62 28.78 -12.29 -12.23
N LEU A 63 27.70 -12.97 -11.82
CA LEU A 63 27.69 -14.37 -11.39
C LEU A 63 27.13 -15.31 -12.47
N GLU A 64 27.01 -14.83 -13.71
CA GLU A 64 26.52 -15.59 -14.88
C GLU A 64 25.12 -16.22 -14.68
N ILE A 65 24.27 -15.60 -13.87
CA ILE A 65 22.90 -16.05 -13.59
C ILE A 65 21.95 -15.60 -14.70
N ALA A 66 22.02 -14.32 -15.10
CA ALA A 66 21.16 -13.74 -16.12
C ALA A 66 21.82 -12.51 -16.78
N GLY A 67 21.48 -12.26 -18.04
CA GLY A 67 22.06 -11.16 -18.82
C GLY A 67 21.59 -9.77 -18.34
N ALA A 68 22.49 -8.78 -18.38
CA ALA A 68 22.20 -7.41 -17.94
C ALA A 68 21.02 -6.77 -18.69
N LYS A 69 20.91 -7.00 -20.01
CA LYS A 69 19.84 -6.43 -20.85
C LYS A 69 18.45 -6.95 -20.46
N SER A 70 18.31 -8.26 -20.26
CA SER A 70 17.04 -8.86 -19.83
C SER A 70 16.66 -8.41 -18.41
N LEU A 71 17.66 -8.26 -17.52
CA LEU A 71 17.40 -7.79 -16.17
C LEU A 71 16.94 -6.34 -16.14
N ALA A 72 17.56 -5.46 -16.92
CA ALA A 72 17.16 -4.06 -17.03
C ALA A 72 15.71 -3.89 -17.51
N ALA A 73 15.19 -4.82 -18.33
CA ALA A 73 13.80 -4.80 -18.79
C ALA A 73 12.79 -4.85 -17.64
N TYR A 74 13.07 -5.61 -16.56
CA TYR A 74 12.20 -5.66 -15.38
C TYR A 74 12.08 -4.30 -14.68
N TYR A 75 13.14 -3.49 -14.67
CA TYR A 75 13.12 -2.15 -14.05
C TYR A 75 12.46 -1.10 -14.94
N ALA A 76 12.34 -1.37 -16.24
CA ALA A 76 11.62 -0.55 -17.21
C ALA A 76 10.20 -1.07 -17.49
N HIS A 77 9.68 -1.98 -16.66
CA HIS A 77 8.36 -2.57 -16.86
C HIS A 77 7.26 -1.47 -16.86
N PRO A 78 6.24 -1.52 -17.74
CA PRO A 78 5.22 -0.46 -17.88
C PRO A 78 4.51 -0.06 -16.58
N LEU A 79 4.33 -1.01 -15.65
CA LEU A 79 3.73 -0.73 -14.33
C LEU A 79 4.61 0.17 -13.44
N VAL A 80 5.94 0.14 -13.57
CA VAL A 80 6.82 1.11 -12.89
C VAL A 80 6.44 2.53 -13.27
N TYR A 81 6.18 2.77 -14.56
CA TYR A 81 5.78 4.07 -15.08
C TYR A 81 4.32 4.44 -14.76
N LEU A 82 3.44 3.45 -14.62
CA LEU A 82 2.09 3.66 -14.07
C LEU A 82 2.17 4.23 -12.65
N PHE A 83 2.99 3.61 -11.79
CA PHE A 83 3.16 4.05 -10.40
C PHE A 83 3.88 5.39 -10.33
N PHE A 84 4.88 5.63 -11.17
CA PHE A 84 5.51 6.95 -11.29
C PHE A 84 4.47 8.05 -11.58
N GLY A 85 3.63 7.87 -12.61
CA GLY A 85 2.58 8.84 -12.93
C GLY A 85 1.57 9.02 -11.80
N GLY A 86 1.22 7.91 -11.13
CA GLY A 86 0.41 7.91 -9.92
C GLY A 86 1.00 8.72 -8.76
N PHE A 87 2.28 8.54 -8.46
CA PHE A 87 2.96 9.28 -7.41
C PHE A 87 3.11 10.77 -7.76
N VAL A 88 3.30 11.11 -9.05
CA VAL A 88 3.31 12.50 -9.50
C VAL A 88 1.93 13.16 -9.31
N LEU A 89 0.84 12.43 -9.58
CA LEU A 89 -0.52 12.90 -9.29
C LEU A 89 -0.74 13.14 -7.80
N ALA A 90 -0.32 12.19 -6.95
CA ALA A 90 -0.38 12.31 -5.50
C ALA A 90 0.42 13.53 -5.00
N LEU A 91 1.64 13.71 -5.52
CA LEU A 91 2.52 14.82 -5.20
C LEU A 91 1.89 16.18 -5.57
N ALA A 92 1.18 16.28 -6.70
CA ALA A 92 0.47 17.50 -7.07
C ALA A 92 -0.71 17.81 -6.13
N LEU A 93 -1.45 16.78 -5.69
CA LEU A 93 -2.51 16.94 -4.69
C LEU A 93 -1.94 17.47 -3.36
N GLU A 94 -0.79 16.93 -2.96
CA GLU A 94 -0.06 17.33 -1.75
C GLU A 94 0.45 18.77 -1.87
N LYS A 95 1.26 19.07 -2.88
CA LYS A 95 1.89 20.38 -3.07
C LYS A 95 0.89 21.53 -3.16
N THR A 96 -0.27 21.31 -3.78
CA THR A 96 -1.30 22.34 -3.91
C THR A 96 -2.20 22.50 -2.68
N GLY A 97 -2.06 21.66 -1.66
CA GLY A 97 -2.96 21.67 -0.50
C GLY A 97 -4.38 21.20 -0.80
N LEU A 98 -4.64 20.67 -2.01
CA LEU A 98 -5.98 20.24 -2.40
C LEU A 98 -6.47 19.07 -1.53
N HIS A 99 -5.55 18.15 -1.22
CA HIS A 99 -5.76 17.05 -0.30
C HIS A 99 -6.33 17.51 1.08
N TYR A 100 -5.72 18.52 1.70
CA TYR A 100 -6.19 19.10 2.98
C TYR A 100 -7.61 19.69 2.87
N ARG A 101 -7.89 20.40 1.77
CA ARG A 101 -9.24 20.93 1.50
C ARG A 101 -10.26 19.79 1.38
N ILE A 102 -9.94 18.69 0.70
CA ILE A 102 -10.86 17.54 0.58
C ILE A 102 -11.11 16.90 1.95
N ALA A 103 -10.06 16.71 2.76
CA ALA A 103 -10.20 16.13 4.10
C ALA A 103 -11.13 16.95 5.00
N LEU A 104 -10.94 18.27 5.06
CA LEU A 104 -11.82 19.16 5.83
C LEU A 104 -13.25 19.21 5.27
N TRP A 105 -13.42 19.10 3.95
CA TRP A 105 -14.75 19.01 3.35
C TRP A 105 -15.50 17.76 3.82
N ILE A 106 -14.84 16.60 3.85
CA ILE A 106 -15.42 15.34 4.36
C ILE A 106 -15.79 15.48 5.84
N LEU A 107 -14.87 15.98 6.67
CA LEU A 107 -15.10 16.16 8.11
C LEU A 107 -16.29 17.09 8.41
N ARG A 108 -16.44 18.16 7.62
CA ARG A 108 -17.59 19.07 7.74
C ARG A 108 -18.92 18.44 7.35
N LYS A 109 -18.91 17.40 6.50
CA LYS A 109 -20.11 16.72 6.02
C LYS A 109 -20.55 15.57 6.91
N THR A 110 -19.64 14.95 7.65
CA THR A 110 -19.96 13.81 8.52
C THR A 110 -20.67 14.21 9.81
N GLY A 111 -20.42 15.41 10.32
CA GLY A 111 -21.03 15.94 11.55
C GLY A 111 -20.06 15.98 12.73
N THR A 112 -20.55 16.47 13.87
CA THR A 112 -19.73 16.78 15.07
C THR A 112 -19.94 15.86 16.26
N LYS A 113 -20.91 14.93 16.18
CA LYS A 113 -21.11 13.91 17.24
C LYS A 113 -19.90 13.00 17.34
N ASP A 114 -19.58 12.47 18.52
CA ASP A 114 -18.42 11.59 18.76
C ASP A 114 -18.24 10.49 17.70
N HIS A 115 -19.33 9.78 17.41
CA HIS A 115 -19.35 8.70 16.43
C HIS A 115 -19.31 9.19 14.97
N GLN A 116 -19.79 10.40 14.70
CA GLN A 116 -19.75 11.05 13.39
C GLN A 116 -18.36 11.61 13.10
N LEU A 117 -17.73 12.21 14.11
CA LEU A 117 -16.38 12.73 14.05
C LEU A 117 -15.39 11.59 13.79
N LEU A 118 -15.50 10.49 14.54
CA LEU A 118 -14.73 9.27 14.29
C LEU A 118 -14.92 8.76 12.85
N ALA A 119 -16.17 8.66 12.39
CA ALA A 119 -16.47 8.22 11.02
C ALA A 119 -15.88 9.20 9.98
N GLY A 120 -15.94 10.51 10.24
CA GLY A 120 -15.36 11.54 9.39
C GLY A 120 -13.86 11.42 9.26
N PHE A 121 -13.14 11.20 10.37
CA PHE A 121 -11.69 10.96 10.34
C PHE A 121 -11.36 9.69 9.56
N MET A 122 -12.10 8.59 9.78
CA MET A 122 -11.87 7.36 9.03
C MET A 122 -12.14 7.51 7.54
N LEU A 123 -13.26 8.11 7.15
CA LEU A 123 -13.63 8.31 5.75
C LEU A 123 -12.66 9.26 5.04
N ALA A 124 -12.34 10.39 5.67
CA ALA A 124 -11.39 11.35 5.11
C ALA A 124 -10.01 10.70 4.94
N THR A 125 -9.49 10.04 5.98
CA THR A 125 -8.17 9.42 5.94
C THR A 125 -8.12 8.28 4.92
N ALA A 126 -9.13 7.40 4.90
CA ALA A 126 -9.19 6.29 3.96
C ALA A 126 -9.25 6.80 2.52
N PHE A 127 -10.13 7.78 2.24
CA PHE A 127 -10.24 8.39 0.91
C PHE A 127 -8.92 9.03 0.47
N MET A 128 -8.22 9.73 1.36
CA MET A 128 -6.94 10.34 1.02
C MET A 128 -5.86 9.29 0.73
N SER A 129 -5.85 8.21 1.51
CA SER A 129 -4.90 7.09 1.34
C SER A 129 -5.16 6.25 0.10
N MET A 130 -6.34 6.36 -0.52
CA MET A 130 -6.59 5.75 -1.84
C MET A 130 -5.68 6.31 -2.93
N TRP A 131 -5.14 7.52 -2.76
CA TRP A 131 -4.44 8.23 -3.83
C TRP A 131 -3.05 8.66 -3.42
N ILE A 132 -2.85 8.90 -2.13
CA ILE A 132 -1.60 9.33 -1.52
C ILE A 132 -1.04 8.14 -0.72
N SER A 133 0.26 8.11 -0.48
CA SER A 133 0.84 7.08 0.39
C SER A 133 0.24 7.08 1.80
N ASN A 134 0.12 5.90 2.41
CA ASN A 134 -0.37 5.74 3.77
C ASN A 134 0.37 6.67 4.76
N THR A 135 1.70 6.75 4.65
CA THR A 135 2.55 7.57 5.51
C THR A 135 2.25 9.05 5.38
N ALA A 136 2.21 9.59 4.16
CA ALA A 136 1.93 11.01 3.94
C ALA A 136 0.49 11.37 4.38
N THR A 137 -0.47 10.47 4.14
CA THR A 137 -1.85 10.62 4.62
C THR A 137 -1.91 10.71 6.15
N ALA A 138 -1.19 9.85 6.87
CA ALA A 138 -1.13 9.91 8.33
C ALA A 138 -0.44 11.18 8.85
N ILE A 139 0.67 11.61 8.22
CA ILE A 139 1.36 12.88 8.56
C ILE A 139 0.42 14.08 8.38
N MET A 140 -0.34 14.13 7.29
CA MET A 140 -1.30 15.20 7.04
C MET A 140 -2.47 15.18 8.03
N MET A 141 -3.06 14.00 8.26
CA MET A 141 -4.24 13.89 9.11
C MET A 141 -3.94 14.11 10.59
N LEU A 142 -2.69 13.86 11.03
CA LEU A 142 -2.31 13.97 12.42
C LEU A 142 -2.49 15.39 12.99
N PRO A 143 -1.97 16.48 12.37
CA PRO A 143 -2.25 17.84 12.80
C PRO A 143 -3.74 18.13 12.93
N ILE A 144 -4.55 17.76 11.92
CA ILE A 144 -6.01 17.96 11.94
C ILE A 144 -6.64 17.23 13.13
N ALA A 145 -6.29 15.96 13.32
CA ALA A 145 -6.77 15.15 14.43
C ALA A 145 -6.40 15.77 15.78
N THR A 146 -5.15 16.19 15.95
CA THR A 146 -4.69 16.81 17.20
C THR A 146 -5.35 18.16 17.47
N SER A 147 -5.55 18.99 16.44
CA SER A 147 -6.23 20.28 16.58
C SER A 147 -7.70 20.10 16.96
N VAL A 148 -8.41 19.16 16.33
CA VAL A 148 -9.79 18.85 16.72
C VAL A 148 -9.84 18.32 18.16
N VAL A 149 -8.97 17.37 18.53
CA VAL A 149 -8.90 16.81 19.89
C VAL A 149 -8.60 17.89 20.94
N ALA A 150 -7.79 18.91 20.61
CA ALA A 150 -7.47 20.01 21.50
C ALA A 150 -8.65 20.98 21.74
N VAL A 151 -9.63 21.02 20.83
CA VAL A 151 -10.84 21.85 20.96
C VAL A 151 -11.94 21.14 21.76
N LEU A 152 -11.90 19.81 21.86
CA LEU A 152 -12.84 19.03 22.65
C LEU A 152 -12.75 19.35 24.16
N GLU A 153 -13.89 19.26 24.84
CA GLU A 153 -13.97 19.37 26.30
C GLU A 153 -13.18 18.25 27.00
N PRO A 154 -12.67 18.45 28.24
CA PRO A 154 -11.80 17.49 28.92
C PRO A 154 -12.34 16.05 28.96
N GLN A 155 -13.64 15.88 29.28
CA GLN A 155 -14.29 14.57 29.37
C GLN A 155 -14.39 13.89 28.00
N GLN A 156 -14.66 14.64 26.93
CA GLN A 156 -14.70 14.12 25.57
C GLN A 156 -13.31 13.80 25.05
N ARG A 157 -12.34 14.67 25.32
CA ARG A 157 -10.95 14.53 24.91
C ARG A 157 -10.36 13.23 25.44
N GLU A 158 -10.63 12.89 26.70
CA GLU A 158 -10.19 11.63 27.30
C GLU A 158 -10.74 10.39 26.56
N LYS A 159 -12.02 10.45 26.14
CA LYS A 159 -12.70 9.36 25.43
C LYS A 159 -12.29 9.26 23.95
N LEU A 160 -12.12 10.39 23.27
CA LEU A 160 -11.97 10.47 21.82
C LEU A 160 -10.54 10.60 21.32
N SER A 161 -9.60 11.09 22.13
CA SER A 161 -8.21 11.28 21.70
C SER A 161 -7.61 9.98 21.14
N ARG A 162 -7.73 8.87 21.88
CA ARG A 162 -7.17 7.58 21.43
C ARG A 162 -7.91 6.99 20.23
N PRO A 163 -9.26 6.92 20.20
CA PRO A 163 -9.97 6.45 19.01
C PRO A 163 -9.71 7.28 17.75
N ILE A 164 -9.69 8.62 17.84
CA ILE A 164 -9.43 9.48 16.68
C ILE A 164 -8.02 9.23 16.14
N LEU A 165 -7.00 9.23 17.01
CA LEU A 165 -5.62 8.98 16.60
C LEU A 165 -5.46 7.59 15.99
N LEU A 166 -6.01 6.54 16.62
CA LEU A 166 -5.93 5.19 16.09
C LEU A 166 -6.72 5.03 14.78
N SER A 167 -7.83 5.76 14.62
CA SER A 167 -8.64 5.75 13.41
C SER A 167 -7.89 6.30 12.21
N VAL A 168 -7.03 7.32 12.39
CA VAL A 168 -6.17 7.85 11.32
C VAL A 168 -5.21 6.77 10.84
N ALA A 169 -4.52 6.10 11.77
CA ALA A 169 -3.55 5.07 11.39
C ALA A 169 -4.21 3.88 10.68
N TRP A 170 -5.31 3.36 11.24
CA TRP A 170 -6.05 2.25 10.66
C TRP A 170 -6.67 2.60 9.32
N ALA A 171 -7.32 3.77 9.21
CA ALA A 171 -7.94 4.20 7.96
C ALA A 171 -6.91 4.51 6.86
N ALA A 172 -5.70 4.98 7.20
CA ALA A 172 -4.63 5.13 6.21
C ALA A 172 -4.23 3.77 5.61
N ASN A 173 -4.06 2.75 6.44
CA ASN A 173 -3.74 1.39 5.98
C ASN A 173 -4.90 0.76 5.18
N ILE A 174 -6.13 0.89 5.67
CA ILE A 174 -7.34 0.37 5.02
C ILE A 174 -7.64 1.09 3.70
N GLY A 175 -7.43 2.41 3.63
CA GLY A 175 -7.68 3.17 2.41
C GLY A 175 -6.70 2.84 1.28
N GLY A 176 -5.43 2.61 1.64
CA GLY A 176 -4.36 2.32 0.67
C GLY A 176 -4.59 1.06 -0.15
N MET A 177 -5.31 0.06 0.38
CA MET A 177 -5.59 -1.17 -0.38
C MET A 177 -6.65 -0.96 -1.48
N ALA A 178 -7.42 0.14 -1.45
CA ALA A 178 -8.59 0.30 -2.30
C ALA A 178 -8.26 0.48 -3.78
N THR A 179 -7.17 1.19 -4.10
CA THR A 179 -6.74 1.43 -5.48
C THR A 179 -5.38 0.81 -5.73
N LEU A 180 -5.01 0.72 -7.00
CA LEU A 180 -3.75 0.09 -7.39
C LEU A 180 -2.51 0.88 -6.93
N ILE A 181 -2.60 2.23 -6.86
CA ILE A 181 -1.48 3.10 -6.43
C ILE A 181 -1.38 3.22 -4.91
N GLY A 182 -2.49 3.11 -4.18
CA GLY A 182 -2.57 3.50 -2.77
C GLY A 182 -1.54 2.81 -1.88
N THR A 183 -1.20 1.55 -2.15
CA THR A 183 -0.20 0.83 -1.36
C THR A 183 0.68 -0.11 -2.21
N PRO A 184 1.97 -0.28 -1.86
CA PRO A 184 2.89 -1.11 -2.64
C PRO A 184 2.56 -2.60 -2.78
N PRO A 185 1.95 -3.31 -1.80
CA PRO A 185 1.42 -4.66 -2.00
C PRO A 185 0.63 -4.83 -3.31
N ASN A 186 -0.31 -3.91 -3.57
CA ASN A 186 -1.16 -3.93 -4.76
C ASN A 186 -0.34 -3.78 -6.03
N MET A 187 0.64 -2.86 -5.97
CA MET A 187 1.56 -2.58 -7.06
C MET A 187 2.37 -3.82 -7.42
N ILE A 188 3.03 -4.43 -6.42
CA ILE A 188 3.85 -5.64 -6.60
C ILE A 188 3.01 -6.79 -7.16
N PHE A 189 1.79 -6.98 -6.65
CA PHE A 189 0.86 -7.99 -7.15
C PHE A 189 0.53 -7.80 -8.63
N ALA A 190 0.12 -6.59 -9.06
CA ALA A 190 -0.18 -6.33 -10.47
C ALA A 190 1.05 -6.55 -11.38
N GLY A 191 2.24 -6.22 -10.88
CA GLY A 191 3.50 -6.54 -11.56
C GLY A 191 3.70 -8.02 -11.79
N PHE A 192 3.58 -8.77 -10.72
CA PHE A 192 3.76 -10.20 -10.74
C PHE A 192 2.74 -10.86 -11.67
N MET A 193 1.47 -10.43 -11.64
CA MET A 193 0.41 -10.90 -12.56
C MET A 193 0.73 -10.61 -14.03
N SER A 194 1.26 -9.42 -14.31
CA SER A 194 1.66 -9.02 -15.67
C SER A 194 2.79 -9.89 -16.19
N GLU A 195 3.84 -10.10 -15.39
CA GLU A 195 5.04 -10.82 -15.82
C GLU A 195 4.82 -12.33 -15.90
N GLN A 196 4.12 -12.90 -14.93
CA GLN A 196 4.07 -14.35 -14.73
C GLN A 196 2.90 -14.99 -15.45
N LEU A 197 1.79 -14.25 -15.57
CA LEU A 197 0.53 -14.75 -16.14
C LEU A 197 0.11 -13.97 -17.40
N ASN A 198 0.90 -12.99 -17.86
CA ASN A 198 0.53 -12.08 -18.94
C ASN A 198 -0.85 -11.42 -18.72
N LYS A 199 -1.28 -11.30 -17.46
CA LYS A 199 -2.59 -10.73 -17.08
C LYS A 199 -2.38 -9.33 -16.53
N GLN A 200 -2.81 -8.33 -17.29
CA GLN A 200 -2.75 -6.93 -16.86
C GLN A 200 -3.84 -6.68 -15.82
N ILE A 201 -3.43 -6.39 -14.58
CA ILE A 201 -4.31 -5.89 -13.54
C ILE A 201 -4.22 -4.37 -13.55
N GLY A 202 -5.17 -3.74 -14.22
CA GLY A 202 -5.31 -2.30 -14.29
C GLY A 202 -6.19 -1.74 -13.18
N PHE A 203 -6.58 -0.48 -13.33
CA PHE A 203 -7.44 0.21 -12.37
C PHE A 203 -8.82 -0.40 -12.26
N VAL A 204 -9.42 -0.76 -13.39
CA VAL A 204 -10.80 -1.27 -13.44
C VAL A 204 -10.88 -2.67 -12.84
N GLU A 205 -9.85 -3.48 -13.03
CA GLU A 205 -9.77 -4.83 -12.48
C GLU A 205 -9.52 -4.82 -10.97
N TRP A 206 -8.65 -3.92 -10.48
CA TRP A 206 -8.32 -3.87 -9.05
C TRP A 206 -9.38 -3.17 -8.20
N LEU A 207 -9.97 -2.08 -8.69
CA LEU A 207 -10.81 -1.19 -7.88
C LEU A 207 -11.97 -1.92 -7.18
N PRO A 208 -12.76 -2.82 -7.81
CA PRO A 208 -13.84 -3.53 -7.12
C PRO A 208 -13.35 -4.40 -5.97
N ILE A 209 -12.18 -5.03 -6.13
CA ILE A 209 -11.58 -5.95 -5.15
C ILE A 209 -11.04 -5.15 -3.97
N GLY A 210 -10.16 -4.18 -4.25
CA GLY A 210 -9.55 -3.36 -3.21
C GLY A 210 -10.59 -2.53 -2.46
N LEU A 211 -11.52 -1.90 -3.18
CA LEU A 211 -12.51 -1.01 -2.58
C LEU A 211 -13.49 -1.77 -1.69
N SER A 212 -13.96 -2.94 -2.10
CA SER A 212 -14.89 -3.71 -1.27
C SER A 212 -14.21 -4.26 -0.01
N ALA A 213 -12.97 -4.72 -0.10
CA ALA A 213 -12.16 -5.06 1.07
C ALA A 213 -11.97 -3.86 2.00
N SER A 214 -11.59 -2.70 1.45
CA SER A 214 -11.41 -1.45 2.19
C SER A 214 -12.67 -1.01 2.93
N ILE A 215 -13.84 -1.08 2.27
CA ILE A 215 -15.13 -0.74 2.88
C ILE A 215 -15.46 -1.71 4.02
N LEU A 216 -15.37 -3.03 3.79
CA LEU A 216 -15.72 -4.03 4.80
C LEU A 216 -14.81 -3.92 6.04
N LEU A 217 -13.50 -3.83 5.83
CA LEU A 217 -12.54 -3.65 6.91
C LEU A 217 -12.72 -2.30 7.61
N GLY A 218 -13.01 -1.23 6.87
CA GLY A 218 -13.29 0.09 7.42
C GLY A 218 -14.52 0.10 8.33
N LEU A 219 -15.59 -0.60 7.95
CA LEU A 219 -16.80 -0.75 8.76
C LEU A 219 -16.53 -1.53 10.05
N VAL A 220 -15.75 -2.60 9.99
CA VAL A 220 -15.37 -3.39 11.17
C VAL A 220 -14.43 -2.60 12.09
N ALA A 221 -13.43 -1.94 11.53
CA ALA A 221 -12.54 -1.03 12.26
C ALA A 221 -13.34 0.07 12.98
N TYR A 222 -14.31 0.68 12.29
CA TYR A 222 -15.21 1.67 12.86
C TYR A 222 -16.04 1.08 14.02
N ALA A 223 -16.61 -0.11 13.84
CA ALA A 223 -17.39 -0.77 14.88
C ALA A 223 -16.55 -1.06 16.15
N ILE A 224 -15.29 -1.50 15.98
CA ILE A 224 -14.37 -1.74 17.10
C ILE A 224 -14.05 -0.45 17.85
N LEU A 225 -13.69 0.62 17.13
CA LEU A 225 -13.35 1.91 17.74
C LEU A 225 -14.57 2.59 18.37
N LYS A 226 -15.76 2.42 17.79
CA LYS A 226 -17.04 2.96 18.29
C LYS A 226 -17.53 2.28 19.56
N ARG A 227 -17.19 1.00 19.81
CA ARG A 227 -17.78 0.21 20.92
C ARG A 227 -17.60 0.83 22.32
N GLY A 228 -16.61 1.71 22.51
CA GLY A 228 -16.41 2.48 23.76
C GLY A 228 -17.00 3.89 23.78
N LEU A 229 -17.63 4.34 22.70
CA LEU A 229 -18.15 5.72 22.53
C LEU A 229 -19.67 5.82 22.71
N VAL A 230 -20.37 4.70 22.95
CA VAL A 230 -21.83 4.67 23.01
C VAL A 230 -22.30 5.10 24.39
N ARG A 231 -22.52 6.43 24.57
CA ARG A 231 -23.44 7.14 25.50
C ARG A 231 -22.85 8.48 25.97
N SER A 232 -22.62 9.41 25.04
CA SER A 232 -22.62 10.84 25.34
C SER A 232 -23.49 11.51 24.29
N ASP A 233 -24.70 11.89 24.67
CA ASP A 233 -25.35 13.00 23.98
C ASP A 233 -24.51 14.22 24.34
N LEU A 234 -23.77 14.72 23.36
CA LEU A 234 -22.99 15.94 23.53
C LEU A 234 -23.94 17.08 23.92
N SER A 235 -23.48 17.95 24.80
CA SER A 235 -24.12 19.24 24.99
C SER A 235 -24.10 19.99 23.65
N LEU A 236 -25.16 20.75 23.37
CA LEU A 236 -25.26 21.59 22.16
C LEU A 236 -24.07 22.57 22.03
N GLU A 237 -23.47 22.97 23.15
CA GLU A 237 -22.28 23.85 23.16
C GLU A 237 -21.03 23.13 22.67
N GLU A 238 -20.89 21.85 23.02
CA GLU A 238 -19.74 21.02 22.64
C GLU A 238 -19.72 20.72 21.14
N GLU A 239 -20.90 20.40 20.57
CA GLU A 239 -21.08 20.26 19.12
C GLU A 239 -20.77 21.57 18.39
N ARG A 240 -21.25 22.69 18.93
CA ARG A 240 -21.08 24.02 18.35
C ARG A 240 -19.60 24.43 18.31
N ARG A 241 -18.83 24.17 19.36
CA ARG A 241 -17.40 24.50 19.43
C ARG A 241 -16.58 23.78 18.36
N THR A 242 -16.81 22.48 18.18
CA THR A 242 -16.13 21.69 17.14
C THR A 242 -16.55 22.17 15.74
N GLN A 243 -17.85 22.47 15.57
CA GLN A 243 -18.38 22.98 14.31
C GLN A 243 -17.81 24.35 13.94
N ASP A 244 -17.67 25.24 14.91
CA ASP A 244 -17.14 26.59 14.72
C ASP A 244 -15.64 26.51 14.36
N TRP A 245 -14.85 25.66 15.02
CA TRP A 245 -13.46 25.41 14.62
C TRP A 245 -13.35 24.90 13.17
N LEU A 246 -14.16 23.91 12.78
CA LEU A 246 -14.17 23.39 11.40
C LEU A 246 -14.58 24.45 10.38
N ARG A 247 -15.49 25.36 10.74
CA ARG A 247 -15.92 26.47 9.89
C ARG A 247 -14.82 27.52 9.73
N GLU A 248 -14.15 27.89 10.83
CA GLU A 248 -13.02 28.82 10.83
C GLU A 248 -11.85 28.28 10.02
N GLU A 249 -11.47 27.02 10.26
CA GLU A 249 -10.37 26.37 9.56
C GLU A 249 -10.66 26.23 8.05
N TRP A 250 -11.90 25.91 7.68
CA TRP A 250 -12.33 25.97 6.28
C TRP A 250 -12.29 27.38 5.71
N GLY A 251 -12.71 28.38 6.48
CA GLY A 251 -12.66 29.79 6.08
C GLY A 251 -11.24 30.26 5.77
N ARG A 252 -10.24 29.80 6.55
CA ARG A 252 -8.82 30.10 6.34
C ARG A 252 -8.28 29.60 5.00
N LEU A 253 -8.88 28.56 4.41
CA LEU A 253 -8.48 28.07 3.09
C LEU A 253 -8.87 29.00 1.93
N GLY A 254 -9.83 29.89 2.14
CA GLY A 254 -10.32 30.80 1.12
C GLY A 254 -10.85 30.10 -0.14
N ALA A 255 -10.90 30.85 -1.25
CA ALA A 255 -11.34 30.33 -2.54
C ALA A 255 -10.36 29.32 -3.15
N LEU A 256 -10.87 28.44 -4.04
CA LEU A 256 -10.03 27.51 -4.79
C LEU A 256 -9.02 28.28 -5.66
N SER A 257 -7.74 28.06 -5.42
CA SER A 257 -6.68 28.63 -6.24
C SER A 257 -6.71 28.05 -7.66
N SER A 258 -6.12 28.77 -8.62
CA SER A 258 -5.98 28.28 -10.00
C SER A 258 -5.24 26.93 -10.04
N ALA A 259 -4.16 26.80 -9.26
CA ALA A 259 -3.42 25.56 -9.14
C ALA A 259 -4.27 24.39 -8.62
N GLN A 260 -5.03 24.61 -7.53
CA GLN A 260 -5.94 23.60 -6.99
C GLN A 260 -7.00 23.16 -8.01
N ARG A 261 -7.57 24.11 -8.77
CA ARG A 261 -8.56 23.81 -9.80
C ARG A 261 -7.99 22.99 -10.96
N ARG A 262 -6.77 23.33 -11.42
CA ARG A 262 -6.10 22.63 -12.52
C ARG A 262 -5.66 21.22 -12.10
N VAL A 263 -5.10 21.06 -10.90
CA VAL A 263 -4.78 19.73 -10.35
C VAL A 263 -6.04 18.90 -10.19
N ALA A 264 -7.13 19.46 -9.64
CA ALA A 264 -8.41 18.75 -9.54
C ALA A 264 -8.90 18.27 -10.92
N ALA A 265 -8.84 19.14 -11.94
CA ALA A 265 -9.26 18.78 -13.29
C ALA A 265 -8.42 17.66 -13.90
N ILE A 266 -7.07 17.74 -13.82
CA ILE A 266 -6.17 16.70 -14.33
C ILE A 266 -6.41 15.38 -13.61
N PHE A 267 -6.54 15.44 -12.28
CA PHE A 267 -6.78 14.26 -11.45
C PHE A 267 -8.11 13.58 -11.77
N THR A 268 -9.21 14.34 -11.82
CA THR A 268 -10.53 13.81 -12.16
C THR A 268 -10.55 13.25 -13.59
N LEU A 269 -9.92 13.94 -14.55
CA LEU A 269 -9.81 13.44 -15.92
C LEU A 269 -9.06 12.11 -15.98
N THR A 270 -7.94 11.99 -15.24
CA THR A 270 -7.17 10.75 -15.18
C THR A 270 -8.00 9.60 -14.61
N ALA A 271 -8.70 9.83 -13.49
CA ALA A 271 -9.55 8.81 -12.86
C ALA A 271 -10.68 8.37 -13.79
N VAL A 272 -11.33 9.31 -14.48
CA VAL A 272 -12.35 8.99 -15.48
C VAL A 272 -11.76 8.16 -16.61
N LEU A 273 -10.61 8.58 -17.16
CA LEU A 273 -9.92 7.87 -18.24
C LEU A 273 -9.57 6.44 -17.86
N TRP A 274 -9.06 6.18 -16.64
CA TRP A 274 -8.81 4.81 -16.17
C TRP A 274 -10.08 3.97 -16.15
N ILE A 275 -11.20 4.51 -15.66
CA ILE A 275 -12.48 3.77 -15.59
C ILE A 275 -13.02 3.46 -16.99
N ILE A 276 -12.93 4.42 -17.92
CA ILE A 276 -13.50 4.26 -19.27
C ILE A 276 -12.50 3.64 -20.27
N ARG A 277 -11.24 3.40 -19.89
CA ARG A 277 -10.16 2.86 -20.75
C ARG A 277 -10.58 1.61 -21.53
N PRO A 278 -11.28 0.62 -20.96
CA PRO A 278 -11.75 -0.56 -21.71
C PRO A 278 -12.69 -0.22 -22.88
N TYR A 279 -13.42 0.90 -22.80
CA TYR A 279 -14.30 1.39 -23.86
C TYR A 279 -13.58 2.29 -24.86
N LEU A 280 -12.57 3.07 -24.41
CA LEU A 280 -11.76 3.91 -25.29
C LEU A 280 -11.04 3.11 -26.37
N GLY A 281 -10.55 1.91 -26.05
CA GLY A 281 -9.94 1.01 -27.02
C GLY A 281 -10.89 0.59 -28.15
N LYS A 282 -12.21 0.58 -27.90
CA LYS A 282 -13.23 0.29 -28.90
C LYS A 282 -13.57 1.51 -29.76
N TRP A 283 -13.60 2.70 -29.16
CA TRP A 283 -13.97 3.94 -29.87
C TRP A 283 -12.82 4.52 -30.69
N LEU A 284 -11.58 4.41 -30.20
CA LEU A 284 -10.38 4.96 -30.84
C LEU A 284 -9.32 3.86 -30.96
N PRO A 285 -9.51 2.87 -31.86
CA PRO A 285 -8.65 1.69 -31.95
C PRO A 285 -7.24 1.99 -32.48
N PHE A 286 -7.02 3.17 -33.07
CA PHE A 286 -5.71 3.60 -33.54
C PHE A 286 -4.77 4.04 -32.40
N VAL A 287 -5.29 4.26 -31.19
CA VAL A 287 -4.50 4.59 -30.01
C VAL A 287 -4.30 3.35 -29.15
N GLN A 288 -3.06 3.06 -28.77
CA GLN A 288 -2.75 2.00 -27.81
C GLN A 288 -3.03 2.48 -26.38
N TRP A 289 -4.31 2.47 -26.00
CA TRP A 289 -4.73 2.86 -24.65
C TRP A 289 -4.14 1.94 -23.58
N SER A 290 -3.45 2.54 -22.63
CA SER A 290 -2.90 1.86 -21.47
C SER A 290 -3.04 2.73 -20.22
N ASP A 291 -3.20 2.10 -19.07
CA ASP A 291 -3.25 2.81 -17.79
C ASP A 291 -1.94 3.57 -17.54
N THR A 292 -0.81 2.98 -17.92
CA THR A 292 0.52 3.61 -17.90
C THR A 292 0.55 4.88 -18.75
N GLY A 293 0.05 4.82 -19.99
CA GLY A 293 0.02 5.98 -20.88
C GLY A 293 -0.82 7.12 -20.31
N ILE A 294 -2.00 6.81 -19.76
CA ILE A 294 -2.88 7.79 -19.11
C ILE A 294 -2.16 8.47 -17.93
N ALA A 295 -1.48 7.69 -17.08
CA ALA A 295 -0.74 8.21 -15.93
C ALA A 295 0.45 9.10 -16.34
N LEU A 296 1.19 8.72 -17.39
CA LEU A 296 2.31 9.49 -17.90
C LEU A 296 1.86 10.80 -18.54
N VAL A 297 0.77 10.80 -19.31
CA VAL A 297 0.19 12.04 -19.85
C VAL A 297 -0.20 12.98 -18.72
N ALA A 298 -0.84 12.46 -17.65
CA ALA A 298 -1.19 13.26 -16.49
C ALA A 298 0.05 13.85 -15.80
N ALA A 299 1.11 13.06 -15.62
CA ALA A 299 2.37 13.54 -15.06
C ALA A 299 3.00 14.64 -15.92
N LEU A 300 3.06 14.46 -17.25
CA LEU A 300 3.58 15.47 -18.18
C LEU A 300 2.75 16.76 -18.14
N LEU A 301 1.43 16.66 -18.04
CA LEU A 301 0.56 17.82 -17.87
C LEU A 301 0.86 18.57 -16.57
N LEU A 302 1.14 17.88 -15.47
CA LEU A 302 1.48 18.51 -14.20
C LEU A 302 2.81 19.27 -14.23
N PHE A 303 3.78 18.86 -15.05
CA PHE A 303 5.04 19.60 -15.23
C PHE A 303 4.97 20.70 -16.30
N SER A 304 3.98 20.66 -17.20
CA SER A 304 3.87 21.60 -18.33
C SER A 304 2.78 22.67 -18.15
N VAL A 305 1.70 22.37 -17.43
CA VAL A 305 0.61 23.31 -17.17
C VAL A 305 1.03 24.28 -16.06
N THR A 306 0.80 25.58 -16.29
CA THR A 306 1.07 26.63 -15.30
C THR A 306 0.17 26.51 -14.04
N ASP A 307 0.63 27.02 -12.90
CA ASP A 307 -0.13 27.20 -11.67
C ASP A 307 -1.20 28.32 -11.75
N GLY A 308 -1.17 29.13 -12.80
CA GLY A 308 -2.04 30.29 -13.00
C GLY A 308 -1.34 31.63 -12.82
N VAL A 309 -0.06 31.63 -12.48
CA VAL A 309 0.75 32.84 -12.34
C VAL A 309 1.91 32.82 -13.33
N LYS A 310 2.89 31.92 -13.11
CA LYS A 310 4.12 31.90 -13.92
C LYS A 310 4.82 30.54 -13.93
N ASP A 311 4.78 29.82 -12.81
CA ASP A 311 5.43 28.52 -12.69
C ASP A 311 4.52 27.39 -13.18
N SER A 312 5.10 26.22 -13.43
CA SER A 312 4.35 24.97 -13.61
C SER A 312 3.74 24.47 -12.30
N LEU A 313 2.67 23.67 -12.36
CA LEU A 313 2.05 23.07 -11.17
C LEU A 313 3.09 22.28 -10.35
N LEU A 314 3.92 21.50 -11.04
CA LEU A 314 5.10 20.83 -10.48
C LEU A 314 6.39 21.31 -11.15
N LYS A 315 7.47 21.35 -10.35
CA LYS A 315 8.86 21.58 -10.76
C LYS A 315 9.64 20.29 -10.56
N TRP A 316 10.69 20.07 -11.35
CA TRP A 316 11.46 18.83 -11.26
C TRP A 316 12.01 18.56 -9.86
N GLU A 317 12.35 19.60 -9.10
CA GLU A 317 12.83 19.49 -7.72
C GLU A 317 11.80 18.86 -6.77
N ASP A 318 10.50 18.97 -7.07
CA ASP A 318 9.44 18.35 -6.26
C ASP A 318 9.54 16.83 -6.30
N THR A 319 10.12 16.26 -7.36
CA THR A 319 10.30 14.80 -7.52
C THR A 319 11.19 14.17 -6.45
N LYS A 320 11.94 14.98 -5.68
CA LYS A 320 12.69 14.51 -4.50
C LYS A 320 11.78 13.86 -3.45
N ALA A 321 10.51 14.24 -3.40
CA ALA A 321 9.51 13.66 -2.50
C ALA A 321 8.92 12.33 -3.02
N LEU A 322 9.18 11.95 -4.28
CA LEU A 322 8.68 10.69 -4.82
C LEU A 322 9.37 9.49 -4.16
N PRO A 323 8.65 8.39 -3.93
CA PRO A 323 9.21 7.19 -3.31
C PRO A 323 9.97 6.33 -4.33
N TRP A 324 11.08 6.85 -4.86
CA TRP A 324 11.92 6.18 -5.87
C TRP A 324 12.34 4.75 -5.49
N GLY A 325 12.54 4.51 -4.19
CA GLY A 325 12.85 3.18 -3.68
C GLY A 325 11.80 2.12 -4.01
N ILE A 326 10.51 2.49 -4.05
CA ILE A 326 9.41 1.58 -4.36
C ILE A 326 9.42 1.21 -5.85
N LEU A 327 9.74 2.19 -6.72
CA LEU A 327 9.88 1.96 -8.16
C LEU A 327 11.03 0.99 -8.46
N LEU A 328 12.19 1.16 -7.79
CA LEU A 328 13.32 0.25 -7.90
C LEU A 328 13.01 -1.13 -7.31
N LEU A 329 12.30 -1.17 -6.19
CA LEU A 329 11.88 -2.41 -5.53
C LEU A 329 11.08 -3.30 -6.48
N PHE A 330 10.17 -2.68 -7.24
CA PHE A 330 9.35 -3.39 -8.20
C PHE A 330 10.21 -4.11 -9.26
N GLY A 331 11.16 -3.40 -9.87
CA GLY A 331 12.08 -3.99 -10.84
C GLY A 331 12.94 -5.11 -10.25
N GLY A 332 13.48 -4.91 -9.04
CA GLY A 332 14.27 -5.93 -8.36
C GLY A 332 13.47 -7.17 -7.94
N GLY A 333 12.21 -6.99 -7.51
CA GLY A 333 11.30 -8.08 -7.18
C GLY A 333 10.95 -8.92 -8.40
N LEU A 334 10.63 -8.28 -9.54
CA LEU A 334 10.38 -8.98 -10.80
C LEU A 334 11.63 -9.69 -11.33
N ALA A 335 12.80 -9.05 -11.26
CA ALA A 335 14.06 -9.66 -11.66
C ALA A 335 14.39 -10.90 -10.83
N LEU A 336 14.22 -10.85 -9.51
CA LEU A 336 14.39 -12.00 -8.64
C LEU A 336 13.37 -13.10 -8.97
N ALA A 337 12.09 -12.76 -9.07
CA ALA A 337 11.02 -13.72 -9.34
C ALA A 337 11.19 -14.44 -10.68
N GLY A 338 11.35 -13.68 -11.78
CA GLY A 338 11.49 -14.24 -13.12
C GLY A 338 12.75 -15.10 -13.27
N THR A 339 13.85 -14.70 -12.63
CA THR A 339 15.10 -15.50 -12.65
C THR A 339 14.96 -16.78 -11.80
N LEU A 340 14.33 -16.70 -10.63
CA LEU A 340 14.09 -17.86 -9.76
C LEU A 340 13.16 -18.86 -10.44
N GLN A 341 12.11 -18.39 -11.12
CA GLN A 341 11.16 -19.24 -11.85
C GLN A 341 11.83 -20.07 -12.95
N GLY A 342 12.79 -19.50 -13.67
CA GLY A 342 13.56 -20.20 -14.70
C GLY A 342 14.62 -21.17 -14.15
N SER A 343 14.76 -21.30 -12.83
CA SER A 343 15.85 -22.07 -12.21
C SER A 343 15.43 -23.49 -11.78
N PRO A 344 16.39 -24.42 -11.63
CA PRO A 344 16.11 -25.78 -11.13
C PRO A 344 15.47 -25.80 -9.72
N TRP A 345 15.70 -24.77 -8.91
CA TRP A 345 15.11 -24.65 -7.57
C TRP A 345 13.61 -24.53 -7.61
N PHE A 346 13.07 -23.89 -8.64
CA PHE A 346 11.63 -23.76 -8.82
C PHE A 346 10.99 -25.13 -9.07
N VAL A 347 11.63 -25.98 -9.88
CA VAL A 347 11.18 -27.35 -10.16
C VAL A 347 11.20 -28.19 -8.89
N LEU A 348 12.32 -28.16 -8.15
CA LEU A 348 12.48 -28.92 -6.91
C LEU A 348 11.48 -28.49 -5.82
N LEU A 349 11.24 -27.18 -5.69
CA LEU A 349 10.21 -26.66 -4.79
C LEU A 349 8.82 -27.17 -5.20
N GLY A 350 8.52 -27.17 -6.50
CA GLY A 350 7.26 -27.70 -7.03
C GLY A 350 7.03 -29.18 -6.68
N GLU A 351 8.05 -30.03 -6.85
CA GLU A 351 7.98 -31.45 -6.51
C GLU A 351 7.72 -31.68 -5.02
N GLN A 352 8.38 -30.92 -4.13
CA GLN A 352 8.13 -31.04 -2.68
C GLN A 352 6.72 -30.61 -2.30
N LEU A 353 6.18 -29.59 -2.97
CA LEU A 353 4.84 -29.08 -2.69
C LEU A 353 3.74 -30.05 -3.17
N GLN A 354 4.02 -30.98 -4.09
CA GLN A 354 3.04 -32.00 -4.49
C GLN A 354 2.61 -32.92 -3.34
N SER A 355 3.44 -33.06 -2.30
CA SER A 355 3.05 -33.79 -1.08
C SER A 355 1.85 -33.18 -0.34
N LEU A 356 1.52 -31.92 -0.63
CA LEU A 356 0.39 -31.19 -0.06
C LEU A 356 -0.87 -31.25 -0.93
N GLN A 357 -0.88 -32.08 -1.98
CA GLN A 357 -2.08 -32.34 -2.78
C GLN A 357 -3.21 -32.91 -1.90
N GLY A 358 -4.45 -32.53 -2.20
CA GLY A 358 -5.64 -32.92 -1.46
C GLY A 358 -6.07 -31.94 -0.36
N ILE A 359 -5.24 -30.97 0.02
CA ILE A 359 -5.69 -29.86 0.89
C ILE A 359 -6.71 -29.00 0.14
N PRO A 360 -7.92 -28.75 0.72
CA PRO A 360 -8.93 -27.93 0.06
C PRO A 360 -8.44 -26.51 -0.22
N PHE A 361 -8.82 -25.94 -1.38
CA PHE A 361 -8.43 -24.58 -1.75
C PHE A 361 -8.84 -23.52 -0.71
N ALA A 362 -10.00 -23.69 -0.07
CA ALA A 362 -10.43 -22.82 1.03
C ALA A 362 -9.44 -22.80 2.21
N ALA A 363 -8.81 -23.93 2.55
CA ALA A 363 -7.79 -23.96 3.60
C ALA A 363 -6.58 -23.12 3.20
N TRP A 364 -6.19 -23.15 1.93
CA TRP A 364 -5.12 -22.30 1.40
C TRP A 364 -5.47 -20.81 1.45
N LEU A 365 -6.70 -20.41 1.08
CA LEU A 365 -7.15 -19.02 1.22
C LEU A 365 -7.05 -18.54 2.68
N PHE A 366 -7.45 -19.39 3.63
CA PHE A 366 -7.34 -19.08 5.06
C PHE A 366 -5.89 -18.93 5.52
N VAL A 367 -5.00 -19.82 5.09
CA VAL A 367 -3.55 -19.73 5.36
C VAL A 367 -2.97 -18.44 4.78
N MET A 368 -3.33 -18.07 3.56
CA MET A 368 -2.85 -16.84 2.92
C MET A 368 -3.34 -15.59 3.63
N ALA A 369 -4.60 -15.57 4.10
CA ALA A 369 -5.13 -14.49 4.93
C ALA A 369 -4.38 -14.38 6.26
N LEU A 370 -4.12 -15.52 6.93
CA LEU A 370 -3.40 -15.56 8.20
C LEU A 370 -1.97 -15.08 8.05
N LEU A 371 -1.26 -15.54 7.02
CA LEU A 371 0.10 -15.09 6.71
C LEU A 371 0.11 -13.59 6.38
N GLY A 372 -0.78 -13.11 5.52
CA GLY A 372 -0.86 -11.69 5.15
C GLY A 372 -1.03 -10.79 6.36
N VAL A 373 -2.04 -11.06 7.19
CA VAL A 373 -2.44 -10.20 8.32
C VAL A 373 -1.44 -10.25 9.47
N PHE A 374 -0.92 -11.43 9.84
CA PHE A 374 -0.04 -11.53 11.01
C PHE A 374 1.43 -11.32 10.69
N ALA A 375 1.91 -11.72 9.49
CA ALA A 375 3.30 -11.49 9.15
C ALA A 375 3.60 -10.00 8.94
N THR A 376 2.62 -9.21 8.48
CA THR A 376 2.79 -7.77 8.28
C THR A 376 2.94 -6.96 9.58
N GLU A 377 2.69 -7.56 10.74
CA GLU A 377 2.98 -6.91 12.02
C GLU A 377 4.48 -6.86 12.32
N LEU A 378 5.24 -7.77 11.69
CA LEU A 378 6.69 -7.92 11.90
C LEU A 378 7.51 -7.49 10.68
N LEU A 379 6.95 -7.68 9.48
CA LEU A 379 7.56 -7.41 8.19
C LEU A 379 6.91 -6.18 7.54
N SER A 380 7.68 -5.39 6.79
CA SER A 380 7.05 -4.35 5.97
C SER A 380 6.13 -4.97 4.92
N ASN A 381 5.02 -4.28 4.65
CA ASN A 381 3.99 -4.72 3.70
C ASN A 381 4.61 -5.09 2.33
N MET A 382 5.58 -4.28 1.89
CA MET A 382 6.35 -4.51 0.66
C MET A 382 7.19 -5.77 0.72
N ALA A 383 8.02 -5.92 1.76
CA ALA A 383 8.90 -7.07 1.89
C ALA A 383 8.12 -8.37 1.94
N LEU A 384 6.98 -8.38 2.66
CA LEU A 384 6.10 -9.53 2.77
C LEU A 384 5.60 -10.01 1.40
N VAL A 385 5.02 -9.12 0.60
CA VAL A 385 4.44 -9.49 -0.70
C VAL A 385 5.53 -9.85 -1.71
N SER A 386 6.62 -9.08 -1.78
CA SER A 386 7.75 -9.39 -2.68
C SER A 386 8.39 -10.74 -2.38
N ALA A 387 8.46 -11.14 -1.10
CA ALA A 387 9.04 -12.41 -0.70
C ALA A 387 8.09 -13.59 -0.94
N LEU A 388 6.80 -13.43 -0.64
CA LEU A 388 5.86 -14.55 -0.62
C LEU A 388 5.15 -14.81 -1.96
N LEU A 389 4.92 -13.82 -2.81
CA LEU A 389 4.24 -14.06 -4.10
C LEU A 389 4.93 -15.10 -4.99
N PRO A 390 6.28 -15.10 -5.15
CA PRO A 390 6.95 -16.17 -5.89
C PRO A 390 6.67 -17.56 -5.33
N LEU A 391 6.63 -17.71 -4.00
CA LEU A 391 6.36 -18.99 -3.34
C LEU A 391 4.91 -19.42 -3.49
N VAL A 392 3.96 -18.48 -3.38
CA VAL A 392 2.54 -18.72 -3.63
C VAL A 392 2.31 -19.15 -5.09
N TYR A 393 3.08 -18.60 -6.02
CA TYR A 393 3.03 -18.98 -7.42
C TYR A 393 3.55 -20.40 -7.67
N SER A 394 4.70 -20.76 -7.08
CA SER A 394 5.20 -22.14 -7.11
C SER A 394 4.17 -23.13 -6.56
N LEU A 395 3.53 -22.77 -5.43
CA LEU A 395 2.47 -23.57 -4.83
C LEU A 395 1.26 -23.72 -5.75
N ALA A 396 0.81 -22.63 -6.35
CA ALA A 396 -0.33 -22.63 -7.25
C ALA A 396 -0.08 -23.54 -8.46
N LEU A 397 1.10 -23.46 -9.07
CA LEU A 397 1.46 -24.34 -10.19
C LEU A 397 1.58 -25.81 -9.77
N ALA A 398 2.24 -26.09 -8.65
CA ALA A 398 2.47 -27.45 -8.17
C ALA A 398 1.18 -28.18 -7.78
N LEU A 399 0.20 -27.44 -7.26
CA LEU A 399 -1.08 -27.98 -6.79
C LEU A 399 -2.24 -27.76 -7.78
N GLY A 400 -1.99 -27.10 -8.92
CA GLY A 400 -3.03 -26.78 -9.91
C GLY A 400 -4.11 -25.81 -9.39
N LEU A 401 -3.73 -24.86 -8.53
CA LEU A 401 -4.63 -23.87 -7.93
C LEU A 401 -4.64 -22.56 -8.73
N ASP A 402 -5.73 -21.80 -8.65
CA ASP A 402 -5.78 -20.46 -9.23
C ASP A 402 -4.94 -19.46 -8.40
N PHE A 403 -3.80 -19.06 -8.94
CA PHE A 403 -2.88 -18.12 -8.30
C PHE A 403 -3.54 -16.77 -8.01
N TYR A 404 -4.40 -16.29 -8.92
CA TYR A 404 -5.02 -14.98 -8.79
C TYR A 404 -5.83 -14.90 -7.50
N THR A 405 -6.80 -15.80 -7.32
CA THR A 405 -7.64 -15.82 -6.12
C THR A 405 -6.85 -16.22 -4.88
N LEU A 406 -5.88 -17.13 -4.99
CA LEU A 406 -5.05 -17.59 -3.89
C LEU A 406 -4.22 -16.47 -3.25
N SER A 407 -3.73 -15.54 -4.06
CA SER A 407 -2.84 -14.46 -3.62
C SER A 407 -3.56 -13.23 -3.08
N LEU A 408 -4.83 -12.99 -3.46
CA LEU A 408 -5.62 -11.85 -2.96
C LEU A 408 -5.65 -11.70 -1.43
N PRO A 409 -5.97 -12.74 -0.62
CA PRO A 409 -6.01 -12.57 0.83
C PRO A 409 -4.64 -12.28 1.44
N LEU A 410 -3.56 -12.77 0.84
CA LEU A 410 -2.18 -12.44 1.24
C LEU A 410 -1.88 -10.97 0.94
N VAL A 411 -2.18 -10.50 -0.28
CA VAL A 411 -1.87 -9.13 -0.74
C VAL A 411 -2.67 -8.08 0.03
N LEU A 412 -3.98 -8.30 0.20
CA LEU A 412 -4.84 -7.43 1.00
C LEU A 412 -4.47 -7.50 2.49
N GLY A 413 -4.17 -8.70 2.99
CA GLY A 413 -3.74 -8.95 4.36
C GLY A 413 -2.44 -8.24 4.70
N ALA A 414 -1.51 -8.12 3.74
CA ALA A 414 -0.27 -7.37 3.92
C ALA A 414 -0.48 -5.86 4.20
N SER A 415 -1.68 -5.34 4.04
CA SER A 415 -2.04 -3.96 4.44
C SER A 415 -2.82 -3.91 5.75
N CYS A 416 -3.01 -5.03 6.43
CA CYS A 416 -3.80 -5.16 7.67
C CYS A 416 -2.92 -5.15 8.94
N ALA A 417 -1.97 -4.22 9.01
CA ALA A 417 -1.10 -4.05 10.17
C ALA A 417 -1.73 -3.08 11.18
N PHE A 418 -2.39 -3.61 12.21
CA PHE A 418 -3.23 -2.84 13.14
C PHE A 418 -2.78 -2.90 14.60
N MET A 419 -1.87 -3.81 14.98
CA MET A 419 -1.48 -4.06 16.38
C MET A 419 -0.28 -3.23 16.83
N LEU A 420 0.84 -3.30 16.10
CA LEU A 420 2.11 -2.76 16.57
C LEU A 420 2.41 -1.37 15.97
N PRO A 421 2.96 -0.44 16.77
CA PRO A 421 3.42 0.87 16.28
C PRO A 421 4.48 0.75 15.18
N MET A 422 5.38 -0.22 15.33
CA MET A 422 6.50 -0.45 14.43
C MET A 422 6.14 -1.20 13.14
N ALA A 423 4.90 -1.68 13.01
CA ALA A 423 4.47 -2.44 11.83
C ALA A 423 4.34 -1.56 10.59
N THR A 424 3.78 -0.35 10.75
CA THR A 424 3.63 0.60 9.64
C THR A 424 3.90 2.04 10.10
N PRO A 425 4.40 2.92 9.20
CA PRO A 425 4.61 4.32 9.54
C PRO A 425 3.38 5.05 10.08
N PRO A 426 2.14 4.86 9.56
CA PRO A 426 0.93 5.44 10.16
C PRO A 426 0.76 5.12 11.64
N ASN A 427 0.97 3.85 12.02
CA ASN A 427 0.89 3.42 13.43
C ASN A 427 1.96 4.11 14.29
N ALA A 428 3.20 4.22 13.77
CA ALA A 428 4.29 4.89 14.48
C ALA A 428 4.04 6.40 14.64
N ILE A 429 3.52 7.06 13.62
CA ILE A 429 3.22 8.51 13.62
C ILE A 429 2.20 8.83 14.72
N VAL A 430 1.08 8.11 14.78
CA VAL A 430 0.06 8.38 15.80
C VAL A 430 0.54 7.97 17.20
N PHE A 431 1.38 6.94 17.31
CA PHE A 431 1.97 6.52 18.56
C PHE A 431 2.97 7.55 19.12
N SER A 432 3.73 8.23 18.25
CA SER A 432 4.70 9.27 18.66
C SER A 432 4.06 10.51 19.32
N THR A 433 2.73 10.64 19.26
CA THR A 433 2.00 11.70 19.98
C THR A 433 2.05 11.53 21.50
N GLY A 434 2.39 10.34 22.01
CA GLY A 434 2.37 10.02 23.44
C GLY A 434 0.98 9.75 24.02
N ASN A 435 -0.09 9.95 23.25
CA ASN A 435 -1.47 9.77 23.72
C ASN A 435 -1.97 8.31 23.65
N LEU A 436 -1.27 7.46 22.88
CA LEU A 436 -1.59 6.04 22.71
C LEU A 436 -0.63 5.18 23.55
N SER A 437 -1.18 4.18 24.25
CA SER A 437 -0.38 3.17 24.92
C SER A 437 -0.27 1.90 24.09
N MET A 438 0.86 1.19 24.21
CA MET A 438 1.10 -0.07 23.51
C MET A 438 -0.01 -1.12 23.77
N PRO A 439 -0.48 -1.35 25.02
CA PRO A 439 -1.58 -2.28 25.26
C PRO A 439 -2.90 -1.86 24.60
N TYR A 440 -3.16 -0.55 24.51
CA TYR A 440 -4.38 -0.03 23.87
C TYR A 440 -4.42 -0.38 22.37
N MET A 441 -3.29 -0.24 21.69
CA MET A 441 -3.14 -0.59 20.28
C MET A 441 -3.20 -2.10 20.06
N ILE A 442 -2.41 -2.88 20.82
CA ILE A 442 -2.36 -4.34 20.67
C ILE A 442 -3.75 -4.96 20.85
N TYR A 443 -4.47 -4.64 21.93
CA TYR A 443 -5.76 -5.30 22.22
C TYR A 443 -6.80 -5.05 21.13
N ARG A 444 -6.87 -3.82 20.62
CA ARG A 444 -7.80 -3.45 19.53
C ARG A 444 -7.33 -3.99 18.19
N GLY A 445 -6.02 -3.95 17.94
CA GLY A 445 -5.41 -4.46 16.72
C GLY A 445 -5.60 -5.96 16.56
N VAL A 446 -5.42 -6.76 17.62
CA VAL A 446 -5.62 -8.23 17.56
C VAL A 446 -7.06 -8.53 17.16
N ALA A 447 -8.03 -7.81 17.74
CA ALA A 447 -9.44 -7.97 17.40
C ALA A 447 -9.69 -7.66 15.92
N LEU A 448 -9.13 -6.56 15.40
CA LEU A 448 -9.26 -6.22 13.98
C LEU A 448 -8.52 -7.20 13.07
N ASN A 449 -7.33 -7.68 13.44
CA ASN A 449 -6.55 -8.67 12.67
C ASN A 449 -7.31 -9.98 12.53
N LEU A 450 -7.83 -10.54 13.64
CA LEU A 450 -8.62 -11.78 13.60
C LEU A 450 -9.87 -11.64 12.71
N LEU A 451 -10.58 -10.52 12.82
CA LEU A 451 -11.73 -10.25 11.96
C LEU A 451 -11.31 -10.01 10.50
N SER A 452 -10.15 -9.40 10.25
CA SER A 452 -9.60 -9.21 8.91
C SER A 452 -9.30 -10.53 8.23
N VAL A 453 -8.74 -11.51 8.95
CA VAL A 453 -8.50 -12.86 8.42
C VAL A 453 -9.83 -13.49 7.97
N VAL A 454 -10.86 -13.45 8.81
CA VAL A 454 -12.18 -14.02 8.50
C VAL A 454 -12.82 -13.30 7.31
N LEU A 455 -12.77 -11.97 7.28
CA LEU A 455 -13.35 -11.15 6.21
C LEU A 455 -12.63 -11.36 4.87
N LEU A 456 -11.30 -11.35 4.85
CA LEU A 456 -10.54 -11.55 3.63
C LEU A 456 -10.71 -12.98 3.11
N PHE A 457 -10.76 -13.97 4.01
CA PHE A 457 -11.09 -15.35 3.64
C PHE A 457 -12.48 -15.44 3.01
N ALA A 458 -13.51 -14.90 3.67
CA ALA A 458 -14.89 -14.95 3.17
C ALA A 458 -15.07 -14.18 1.85
N LEU A 459 -14.44 -13.01 1.73
CA LEU A 459 -14.48 -12.16 0.53
C LEU A 459 -13.83 -12.86 -0.68
N THR A 460 -12.66 -13.47 -0.46
CA THR A 460 -11.92 -14.14 -1.55
C THR A 460 -12.57 -15.47 -1.94
N LEU A 461 -13.17 -16.17 -0.99
CA LEU A 461 -14.01 -17.33 -1.25
C LEU A 461 -15.26 -16.94 -2.08
N LEU A 462 -15.89 -15.81 -1.76
CA LEU A 462 -17.01 -15.29 -2.54
C LEU A 462 -16.60 -14.97 -3.99
N TYR A 463 -15.45 -14.34 -4.20
CA TYR A 463 -14.95 -14.10 -5.56
C TYR A 463 -14.71 -15.38 -6.32
N GLN A 464 -14.14 -16.40 -5.67
CA GLN A 464 -13.97 -17.71 -6.30
C GLN A 464 -15.30 -18.28 -6.81
N PHE A 465 -16.38 -18.12 -6.05
CA PHE A 465 -17.71 -18.59 -6.46
C PHE A 465 -18.33 -17.77 -7.59
N MET A 466 -17.99 -16.48 -7.70
CA MET A 466 -18.51 -15.59 -8.73
C MET A 466 -17.81 -15.76 -10.08
N GLY A 467 -16.61 -16.35 -10.10
CA GLY A 467 -15.72 -16.36 -11.27
C GLY A 467 -15.06 -15.01 -11.49
#